data_AF-A0A7Y4WFW4-F1
#
_entry.id   AF-A0A7Y4WFW4-F1
#
_cell.length_a   1.000
_cell.length_b   1.000
_cell.length_c   1.000
_cell.angle_alpha   90.00
_cell.angle_beta   90.00
_cell.angle_gamma   90.00
#
_symmetry.space_group_name_H-M   'P 1'
#
loop_
_entity.id
_entity.type
_entity.pdbx_description
1 polymer ?
#
loop_
_entity_poly.entity_id
_entity_poly.type
_entity_poly.pdbx_seq_one_letter_code
_entity_poly.pdbx_strand_id
1 'polypeptide(L)' 'DEKGVTPLHLAAFLGRVEATRWLLGKGADASAKDASGQTPLDAAATDWQVTEYVLGLLGLRLERAEVEANRARVAELLRR' A
#
# COMPACT_ATOMS: atom_id res chain seq x y z
N ASP A 1 5.15 9.80 -7.51
CA ASP A 1 5.88 9.89 -8.79
C ASP A 1 5.14 10.91 -9.66
N GLU A 2 5.46 11.02 -10.95
CA GLU A 2 4.72 11.89 -11.89
C GLU A 2 3.23 11.51 -12.04
N LYS A 3 2.86 10.31 -11.60
CA LYS A 3 1.47 9.81 -11.53
C LYS A 3 0.83 10.01 -10.16
N GLY A 4 1.45 10.75 -9.24
CA GLY A 4 0.89 10.98 -7.91
C GLY A 4 0.95 9.78 -6.96
N VAL A 5 1.57 8.65 -7.35
CA VAL A 5 1.77 7.51 -6.44
C VAL A 5 2.76 7.92 -5.35
N THR A 6 2.32 7.87 -4.10
CA THR A 6 3.14 8.23 -2.93
C THR A 6 3.79 6.99 -2.31
N PRO A 7 4.86 7.15 -1.49
CA PRO A 7 5.39 6.03 -0.71
C PRO A 7 4.33 5.33 0.15
N LEU A 8 3.30 6.06 0.60
CA LEU A 8 2.20 5.49 1.38
C LEU A 8 1.31 4.56 0.56
N HIS A 9 1.11 4.83 -0.74
CA HIS A 9 0.43 3.90 -1.65
C HIS A 9 1.19 2.58 -1.76
N LEU A 10 2.51 2.64 -1.96
CA LEU A 10 3.35 1.44 -2.09
C LEU A 10 3.41 0.65 -0.78
N ALA A 11 3.55 1.34 0.36
CA ALA A 11 3.53 0.69 1.67
C ALA A 11 2.19 -0.01 1.93
N ALA A 12 1.08 0.61 1.54
CA ALA A 12 -0.26 0.04 1.66
C ALA A 12 -0.47 -1.15 0.73
N PHE A 13 -0.10 -1.02 -0.55
CA PHE A 13 -0.12 -2.10 -1.52
C PHE A 13 0.72 -3.29 -1.05
N LEU A 14 1.92 -3.10 -0.51
CA LEU A 14 2.79 -4.19 -0.07
C LEU A 14 2.48 -4.70 1.35
N GLY A 15 1.48 -4.16 2.05
CA GLY A 15 1.18 -4.52 3.44
C GLY A 15 2.35 -4.22 4.40
N ARG A 16 3.09 -3.11 4.20
CA ARG A 16 4.25 -2.76 5.04
C ARG A 16 3.83 -1.92 6.24
N VAL A 17 3.30 -2.57 7.27
CA VAL A 17 2.75 -1.92 8.49
C VAL A 17 3.70 -0.90 9.10
N GLU A 18 4.97 -1.27 9.32
CA GLU A 18 5.95 -0.37 9.95
C GLU A 18 6.31 0.83 9.07
N ALA A 19 6.41 0.62 7.75
CA ALA A 19 6.62 1.72 6.81
C ALA A 19 5.42 2.66 6.80
N THR A 20 4.19 2.14 6.82
CA THR A 20 2.97 2.94 6.92
C THR A 20 2.96 3.78 8.20
N ARG A 21 3.22 3.19 9.36
CA ARG A 21 3.30 3.93 10.64
C ARG A 21 4.35 5.03 10.58
N TRP A 22 5.53 4.70 10.07
CA TRP A 22 6.63 5.65 9.98
C TRP A 22 6.29 6.83 9.06
N LEU A 23 5.72 6.56 7.88
CA LEU A 23 5.30 7.59 6.92
C LEU A 23 4.21 8.50 7.51
N LEU A 24 3.19 7.94 8.14
CA LEU A 24 2.15 8.72 8.83
C LEU A 24 2.75 9.57 9.96
N GLY A 25 3.68 9.02 10.74
CA GLY A 25 4.41 9.76 11.78
C GLY A 25 5.29 10.89 11.24
N LYS A 26 5.64 10.87 9.94
CA LYS A 26 6.34 11.95 9.24
C LYS A 26 5.39 12.95 8.57
N GLY A 27 4.09 12.82 8.76
CA GLY A 27 3.09 13.71 8.18
C GLY A 27 2.74 13.38 6.73
N ALA A 28 2.96 12.14 6.28
CA ALA A 28 2.45 11.71 4.98
C ALA A 28 0.92 11.83 4.93
N ASP A 29 0.41 12.39 3.84
CA ASP A 29 -1.03 12.55 3.63
C ASP A 29 -1.69 11.20 3.29
N ALA A 30 -2.51 10.70 4.21
CA ALA A 30 -3.28 9.46 4.05
C ALA A 30 -4.41 9.57 3.01
N SER A 31 -4.78 10.79 2.63
CA SER A 31 -5.83 11.09 1.65
C SER A 31 -5.29 11.43 0.25
N ALA A 32 -3.97 11.43 0.08
CA ALA A 32 -3.33 11.76 -1.19
C ALA A 32 -3.86 10.86 -2.30
N LYS A 33 -4.24 11.46 -3.43
CA LYS A 33 -4.74 10.73 -4.60
C LYS A 33 -3.69 10.66 -5.68
N ASP A 34 -3.53 9.47 -6.27
CA ASP A 34 -2.76 9.31 -7.49
C ASP A 34 -3.55 9.84 -8.72
N ALA A 35 -2.96 9.73 -9.91
CA ALA A 35 -3.54 10.18 -11.17
C ALA A 35 -4.80 9.39 -11.57
N SER A 36 -5.01 8.22 -11.00
CA SER A 36 -6.23 7.41 -11.15
C SER A 36 -7.27 7.72 -10.07
N GLY A 37 -6.99 8.67 -9.16
CA GLY A 37 -7.87 9.04 -8.05
C GLY A 37 -7.82 8.05 -6.88
N GLN A 38 -6.89 7.09 -6.89
CA GLN A 38 -6.74 6.10 -5.83
C GLN A 38 -6.00 6.70 -4.65
N THR A 39 -6.43 6.33 -3.45
CA THR A 39 -5.77 6.64 -2.18
C THR A 39 -4.86 5.50 -1.73
N PRO A 40 -3.99 5.71 -0.72
CA PRO A 40 -3.29 4.60 -0.08
C PRO A 40 -4.22 3.52 0.46
N LEU A 41 -5.43 3.87 0.92
CA LEU A 41 -6.41 2.90 1.39
C LEU A 41 -6.92 2.03 0.25
N ASP A 42 -7.15 2.60 -0.93
CA ASP A 42 -7.52 1.86 -2.13
C ASP A 42 -6.40 0.90 -2.56
N ALA A 43 -5.14 1.33 -2.45
CA ALA A 43 -3.98 0.49 -2.74
C ALA A 43 -3.91 -0.75 -1.83
N ALA A 44 -4.27 -0.63 -0.53
CA ALA A 44 -4.35 -1.77 0.39
C ALA A 44 -5.45 -2.78 0.03
N ALA A 45 -6.47 -2.36 -0.74
CA ALA A 45 -7.57 -3.21 -1.19
C ALA A 45 -7.30 -3.91 -2.53
N THR A 46 -6.09 -3.77 -3.09
CA THR A 46 -5.75 -4.40 -4.38
C THR A 46 -5.83 -5.92 -4.29
N ASP A 47 -6.50 -6.53 -5.27
CA ASP A 47 -6.64 -7.99 -5.38
C ASP A 47 -5.26 -8.69 -5.40
N TRP A 48 -5.19 -9.88 -4.78
CA TRP A 48 -3.95 -10.61 -4.66
C TRP A 48 -3.39 -11.02 -6.03
N GLN A 49 -4.23 -11.37 -7.01
CA GLN A 49 -3.77 -11.83 -8.32
C GLN A 49 -3.05 -10.69 -9.06
N VAL A 50 -3.55 -9.46 -8.95
CA VAL A 50 -2.85 -8.27 -9.47
C VAL A 50 -1.53 -8.06 -8.72
N THR A 51 -1.55 -8.23 -7.41
CA THR A 51 -0.38 -8.07 -6.55
C THR A 51 0.72 -9.05 -6.91
N GLU A 52 0.40 -10.33 -6.99
CA GLU A 52 1.29 -11.43 -7.33
C GLU A 52 1.91 -11.21 -8.72
N TYR A 53 1.10 -10.80 -9.70
CA TYR A 53 1.60 -10.45 -11.02
C TYR A 53 2.65 -9.33 -10.96
N VAL A 54 2.34 -8.22 -10.27
CA VAL A 54 3.29 -7.10 -10.11
C VAL A 54 4.56 -7.53 -9.37
N LEU A 55 4.45 -8.32 -8.30
CA LEU A 55 5.61 -8.84 -7.58
C LEU A 55 6.49 -9.72 -8.48
N GLY A 56 5.88 -10.57 -9.30
CA GLY A 56 6.56 -11.37 -10.30
C GLY A 56 7.34 -10.54 -11.31
N LEU A 57 6.74 -9.46 -11.84
CA LEU A 57 7.42 -8.51 -12.73
C LEU A 57 8.63 -7.83 -12.05
N LEU A 58 8.57 -7.61 -10.75
CA LEU A 58 9.63 -7.00 -9.96
C LEU A 58 10.67 -8.01 -9.43
N GLY A 59 10.50 -9.32 -9.71
CA GLY A 59 11.35 -10.37 -9.14
C GLY A 59 11.23 -10.52 -7.62
N LEU A 60 10.15 -10.00 -7.03
CA LEU A 60 9.88 -10.08 -5.60
C LEU A 60 9.04 -11.30 -5.29
N ARG A 61 9.33 -11.93 -4.14
CA ARG A 61 8.51 -13.00 -3.56
C ARG A 61 8.09 -12.59 -2.17
N LEU A 62 6.78 -12.39 -2.00
CA LEU A 62 6.15 -12.12 -0.72
C LEU A 62 5.06 -13.15 -0.47
N GLU A 63 4.88 -13.52 0.79
CA GLU A 63 3.86 -14.50 1.18
C GLU A 63 2.47 -13.85 1.18
N ARG A 64 1.53 -14.46 0.45
CA ARG A 64 0.15 -13.98 0.32
C ARG A 64 -0.49 -13.67 1.66
N ALA A 65 -0.48 -14.67 2.55
CA ALA A 65 -1.16 -14.58 3.83
C ALA A 65 -0.59 -13.44 4.71
N GLU A 66 0.73 -13.21 4.64
CA GLU A 66 1.36 -12.12 5.37
C GLU A 66 0.95 -10.76 4.79
N VAL A 67 0.99 -10.60 3.47
CA VAL A 67 0.62 -9.35 2.80
C VAL A 67 -0.86 -9.01 3.05
N GLU A 68 -1.78 -9.96 2.91
CA GLU A 68 -3.20 -9.76 3.14
C GLU A 68 -3.51 -9.42 4.61
N ALA A 69 -2.93 -10.17 5.56
CA ALA A 69 -3.10 -9.88 6.99
C ALA A 69 -2.55 -8.49 7.36
N ASN A 70 -1.43 -8.09 6.79
CA ASN A 70 -0.85 -6.78 7.04
C ASN A 70 -1.59 -5.65 6.34
N ARG A 71 -2.17 -5.87 5.16
CA ARG A 71 -3.05 -4.89 4.50
C ARG A 71 -4.27 -4.56 5.34
N ALA A 72 -4.85 -5.53 6.05
CA ALA A 72 -5.93 -5.27 7.00
C ALA A 72 -5.49 -4.30 8.11
N ARG A 73 -4.29 -4.51 8.68
CA ARG A 73 -3.70 -3.62 9.69
C ARG A 73 -3.37 -2.24 9.12
N VAL A 74 -2.85 -2.17 7.88
CA VAL A 74 -2.60 -0.89 7.21
C VAL A 74 -3.91 -0.14 6.97
N ALA A 75 -4.98 -0.82 6.55
CA ALA A 75 -6.28 -0.20 6.36
C ALA A 75 -6.85 0.37 7.68
N GLU A 76 -6.57 -0.26 8.83
CA GLU A 76 -6.91 0.32 10.14
C GLU A 76 -6.08 1.56 10.49
N LEU A 77 -4.83 1.66 10.02
CA LEU A 77 -3.99 2.84 10.24
C LEU A 77 -4.42 4.02 9.37
N LEU A 78 -4.84 3.75 8.13
CA LEU A 78 -5.21 4.77 7.16
C LEU A 78 -6.61 5.36 7.37
N ARG A 79 -7.46 4.71 8.18
CA ARG A 79 -8.80 5.21 8.55
C ARG A 79 -8.79 6.20 9.74
N ARG A 80 -7.65 6.35 10.42
CA ARG A 80 -7.50 7.23 11.59
C ARG A 80 -7.12 8.63 11.16
#